data_AF-A0AAV5XPR8-F1
#
_entry.id   AF-A0AAV5XPR8-F1
#
_cell.length_a   1.000
_cell.length_b   1.000
_cell.length_c   1.000
_cell.angle_alpha   90.00
_cell.angle_beta   90.00
_cell.angle_gamma   90.00
#
_symmetry.space_group_name_H-M   'P 1'
#
loop_
_entity.id
_entity.type
_entity.pdbx_description
1 polymer ?
#
loop_
_entity_poly.entity_id
_entity_poly.type
_entity_poly.pdbx_seq_one_letter_code
_entity_poly.pdbx_strand_id
1 'polypeptide(L)'
;MKPVYARRRNIVIRRDGRPVNVARPRGHLFVCAGGCCCGRVEDGFAPVPTEVFHSEWEQRRLRNIVHLTIGGCLGPCALANVALLLFDGQTQWFHSVNSDAMARAIYDHIEGMLDADGALPPPPQLAPYHFTASAWQPRPDGQPVDDRRPRRVGAHACVGMPSGVRADGRSLTVERVVAAMEGATALPRKNGELVFDEPWQGRAFGMAVALHEQGRYDWEEFRQTLIAQITAVEARGGRFAYYEIWLATFEELLAKKGLLSPEEVEETTYQFEFGE
;
A
#
# COMPACT_ATOMS: atom_id res chain seq x y z
N MET A 1 45.71 2.38 -10.36
CA MET A 1 44.29 2.17 -9.98
C MET A 1 43.53 1.81 -11.24
N LYS A 2 43.19 0.52 -11.44
CA LYS A 2 42.43 0.10 -12.63
C LYS A 2 41.01 0.65 -12.51
N PRO A 3 40.42 1.24 -13.55
CA PRO A 3 39.01 1.61 -13.49
C PRO A 3 38.20 0.32 -13.31
N VAL A 4 37.51 0.20 -12.16
CA VAL A 4 36.79 -1.02 -11.73
C VAL A 4 35.67 -1.38 -12.72
N TYR A 5 35.23 -0.44 -13.57
CA TYR A 5 34.19 -0.68 -14.57
C TYR A 5 34.56 -0.10 -15.94
N ALA A 6 34.99 -0.96 -16.87
CA ALA A 6 35.14 -0.58 -18.28
C ALA A 6 33.74 -0.31 -18.88
N ARG A 7 33.44 0.96 -19.18
CA ARG A 7 32.18 1.35 -19.83
C ARG A 7 32.09 0.73 -21.23
N ARG A 8 31.44 -0.42 -21.35
CA ARG A 8 31.06 -1.01 -22.63
C ARG A 8 29.65 -0.53 -22.99
N ARG A 9 29.49 0.01 -24.21
CA ARG A 9 28.17 0.37 -24.72
C ARG A 9 27.37 -0.90 -24.94
N ASN A 10 26.14 -0.92 -24.46
CA ASN A 10 25.20 -2.01 -24.65
C ASN A 10 24.03 -1.48 -25.48
N ILE A 11 24.14 -1.63 -26.79
CA ILE A 11 23.17 -1.09 -27.73
C ILE A 11 22.03 -2.08 -27.92
N VAL A 12 20.82 -1.63 -27.58
CA VAL A 12 19.56 -2.35 -27.84
C VAL A 12 18.82 -1.61 -28.95
N ILE A 13 18.33 -2.35 -29.94
CA ILE A 13 17.51 -1.78 -31.01
C ILE A 13 16.06 -1.78 -30.54
N ARG A 14 15.46 -0.60 -30.46
CA ARG A 14 14.03 -0.45 -30.13
C ARG A 14 13.16 -0.95 -31.27
N ARG A 15 11.87 -1.19 -30.97
CA ARG A 15 10.87 -1.59 -31.98
C ARG A 15 10.76 -0.60 -33.15
N ASP A 16 11.07 0.67 -32.95
CA ASP A 16 11.10 1.71 -33.98
C ASP A 16 12.42 1.77 -34.78
N GLY A 17 13.33 0.80 -34.57
CA GLY A 17 14.62 0.71 -35.24
C GLY A 17 15.71 1.61 -34.63
N ARG A 18 15.39 2.44 -33.62
CA ARG A 18 16.38 3.36 -33.03
C ARG A 18 17.34 2.61 -32.09
N PRO A 19 18.67 2.80 -32.23
CA PRO A 19 19.64 2.25 -31.31
C PRO A 19 19.65 3.05 -30.00
N VAL A 20 19.52 2.36 -28.86
CA VAL A 20 19.60 2.96 -27.53
C VAL A 20 20.68 2.27 -26.73
N ASN A 21 21.56 3.06 -26.11
CA ASN A 21 22.51 2.53 -25.13
C ASN A 21 21.80 2.29 -23.80
N VAL A 22 21.59 1.02 -23.46
CA VAL A 22 20.95 0.61 -22.21
C VAL A 22 22.04 0.31 -21.18
N ALA A 23 22.10 1.12 -20.13
CA ALA A 23 23.03 0.88 -19.03
C ALA A 23 22.80 -0.51 -18.42
N ARG A 24 23.89 -1.19 -18.10
CA ARG A 24 23.86 -2.49 -17.40
C ARG A 24 24.41 -2.28 -15.98
N PRO A 25 23.57 -1.80 -15.04
CA PRO A 25 24.02 -1.67 -13.66
C PRO A 25 24.31 -3.07 -13.07
N ARG A 26 25.27 -3.15 -12.16
CA ARG A 26 25.58 -4.33 -11.36
C ARG A 26 24.52 -4.60 -10.30
N GLY A 27 23.84 -3.54 -9.85
CA GLY A 27 22.78 -3.67 -8.86
C GLY A 27 21.69 -2.61 -8.97
N HIS A 28 20.67 -2.80 -8.14
CA HIS A 28 19.54 -1.91 -8.00
C HIS A 28 19.13 -1.91 -6.52
N LEU A 29 19.22 -0.75 -5.88
CA LEU A 29 18.72 -0.49 -4.55
C LEU A 29 17.31 0.12 -4.64
N PHE A 30 16.33 -0.58 -4.09
CA PHE A 30 14.97 -0.11 -3.94
C PHE A 30 14.74 0.27 -2.48
N VAL A 31 14.16 1.44 -2.24
CA VAL A 31 13.80 1.93 -0.92
C VAL A 31 12.30 2.21 -0.91
N CYS A 32 11.57 1.44 -0.12
CA CYS A 32 10.13 1.64 0.06
C CYS A 32 9.90 2.98 0.76
N ALA A 33 9.19 3.89 0.11
CA ALA A 33 8.85 5.20 0.64
C ALA A 33 7.48 5.62 0.08
N GLY A 34 6.65 6.25 0.92
CA GLY A 34 5.32 6.70 0.51
C GLY A 34 4.31 5.57 0.23
N GLY A 35 4.53 4.38 0.79
CA GLY A 35 3.58 3.26 0.77
C GLY A 35 2.67 3.21 2.01
N CYS A 36 1.93 2.10 2.18
CA CYS A 36 1.03 1.81 3.32
C CYS A 36 1.60 2.10 4.72
N CYS A 37 2.91 1.96 4.90
CA CYS A 37 3.58 2.00 6.20
C CYS A 37 4.94 2.71 6.20
N CYS A 38 5.76 2.52 5.16
CA CYS A 38 7.15 3.00 5.17
C CYS A 38 7.20 4.52 5.13
N GLY A 39 7.72 5.13 6.19
CA GLY A 39 7.83 6.58 6.34
C GLY A 39 6.53 7.28 6.75
N ARG A 40 5.46 6.55 7.07
CA ARG A 40 4.19 7.11 7.55
C ARG A 40 4.27 7.43 9.05
N VAL A 41 4.95 8.51 9.37
CA VAL A 41 5.17 8.96 10.76
C VAL A 41 3.87 9.31 11.48
N GLU A 42 2.87 9.76 10.73
CA GLU A 42 1.52 10.05 11.22
C GLU A 42 0.79 8.80 11.75
N ASP A 43 1.19 7.62 11.27
CA ASP A 43 0.64 6.32 11.68
C ASP A 43 1.50 5.61 12.74
N GLY A 44 2.49 6.31 13.31
CA GLY A 44 3.40 5.77 14.33
C GLY A 44 4.57 4.94 13.77
N PHE A 45 4.78 4.93 12.46
CA PHE A 45 5.97 4.31 11.86
C PHE A 45 7.18 5.25 11.94
N ALA A 46 8.39 4.68 11.90
CA ALA A 46 9.61 5.48 11.82
C ALA A 46 9.75 6.17 10.44
N PRO A 47 10.39 7.35 10.37
CA PRO A 47 10.69 7.97 9.08
C PRO A 47 11.68 7.11 8.28
N VAL A 48 11.56 7.16 6.95
CA VAL A 48 12.56 6.58 6.03
C VAL A 48 13.60 7.66 5.74
N PRO A 49 14.90 7.38 5.82
CA PRO A 49 15.97 8.36 5.54
C PRO A 49 16.17 8.56 4.03
N THR A 50 15.12 8.97 3.31
CA THR A 50 15.11 9.11 1.83
C THR A 50 16.16 10.08 1.31
N GLU A 51 16.35 11.20 2.01
CA GLU A 51 17.36 12.22 1.66
C GLU A 51 18.79 11.67 1.77
N VAL A 52 19.06 10.85 2.78
CA VAL A 52 20.37 10.20 2.94
C VAL A 52 20.57 9.15 1.85
N PHE A 53 19.54 8.38 1.51
CA PHE A 53 19.62 7.46 0.38
C PHE A 53 19.97 8.16 -0.92
N HIS A 54 19.31 9.27 -1.22
CA HIS A 54 19.57 10.03 -2.45
C HIS A 54 20.97 10.66 -2.44
N SER A 55 21.33 11.38 -1.38
CA SER A 55 22.59 12.11 -1.29
C SER A 55 23.81 11.19 -1.31
N GLU A 56 23.81 10.06 -0.59
CA GLU A 56 24.91 9.10 -0.62
C GLU A 56 25.12 8.49 -2.01
N TRP A 57 24.02 8.16 -2.72
CA TRP A 57 24.10 7.63 -4.08
C TRP A 57 24.74 8.60 -5.06
N GLU A 58 24.42 9.89 -4.93
CA GLU A 58 25.04 10.96 -5.73
C GLU A 58 26.51 11.16 -5.37
N GLN A 59 26.82 11.29 -4.07
CA GLN A 59 28.17 11.55 -3.56
C GLN A 59 29.14 10.41 -3.89
N ARG A 60 28.68 9.15 -3.78
CA ARG A 60 29.45 7.95 -4.14
C ARG A 60 29.44 7.65 -5.64
N ARG A 61 28.74 8.47 -6.45
CA ARG A 61 28.71 8.42 -7.93
C ARG A 61 28.21 7.08 -8.47
N LEU A 62 27.25 6.47 -7.77
CA LEU A 62 26.77 5.11 -8.07
C LEU A 62 25.79 5.03 -9.24
N ARG A 63 25.31 6.17 -9.78
CA ARG A 63 24.27 6.25 -10.82
C ARG A 63 24.36 5.28 -11.99
N ASN A 64 25.58 4.99 -12.45
CA ASN A 64 25.82 4.11 -13.60
C ASN A 64 26.34 2.71 -13.21
N ILE A 65 26.32 2.40 -11.91
CA ILE A 65 26.87 1.17 -11.33
C ILE A 65 25.76 0.45 -10.56
N VAL A 66 25.10 1.14 -9.62
CA VAL A 66 23.95 0.65 -8.87
C VAL A 66 22.82 1.67 -9.02
N HIS A 67 21.69 1.25 -9.61
CA HIS A 67 20.54 2.12 -9.75
C HIS A 67 19.84 2.31 -8.40
N LEU A 68 19.29 3.50 -8.15
CA LEU A 68 18.51 3.79 -6.96
C LEU A 68 17.07 4.09 -7.36
N THR A 69 16.12 3.45 -6.67
CA THR A 69 14.70 3.79 -6.75
C THR A 69 14.18 4.01 -5.34
N ILE A 70 13.66 5.21 -5.09
CA ILE A 70 12.97 5.56 -3.86
C ILE A 70 11.49 5.71 -4.20
N GLY A 71 10.63 5.00 -3.49
CA GLY A 71 9.19 5.03 -3.71
C GLY A 71 8.61 3.65 -4.05
N GLY A 72 7.28 3.58 -4.08
CA GLY A 72 6.54 2.35 -4.29
C GLY A 72 6.49 1.46 -3.04
N CYS A 73 5.66 0.41 -3.11
CA CYS A 73 5.49 -0.55 -2.01
C CYS A 73 6.31 -1.81 -2.29
N LEU A 74 7.20 -2.17 -1.36
CA LEU A 74 7.91 -3.45 -1.38
C LEU A 74 7.24 -4.52 -0.51
N GLY A 75 6.51 -4.10 0.53
CA GLY A 75 6.09 -4.99 1.62
C GLY A 75 7.27 -5.69 2.29
N PRO A 76 7.02 -6.56 3.29
CA PRO A 76 5.76 -6.68 4.04
C PRO A 76 5.53 -5.46 4.93
N CYS A 77 4.28 -4.96 5.00
CA CYS A 77 4.01 -3.72 5.76
C CYS A 77 4.34 -3.86 7.27
N ALA A 78 4.29 -5.08 7.84
CA ALA A 78 4.54 -5.36 9.26
C ALA A 78 5.97 -5.06 9.74
N LEU A 79 6.96 -5.07 8.84
CA LEU A 79 8.35 -4.78 9.21
C LEU A 79 8.72 -3.30 9.04
N ALA A 80 7.97 -2.60 8.17
CA ALA A 80 8.16 -1.21 7.77
C ALA A 80 9.59 -0.86 7.30
N ASN A 81 9.73 0.31 6.67
CA ASN A 81 10.97 0.88 6.14
C ASN A 81 11.85 -0.16 5.45
N VAL A 82 11.25 -0.87 4.48
CA VAL A 82 11.89 -1.97 3.77
C VAL A 82 12.77 -1.43 2.65
N ALA A 83 13.96 -2.01 2.53
CA ALA A 83 14.86 -1.81 1.40
C ALA A 83 15.22 -3.15 0.75
N LEU A 84 15.28 -3.18 -0.57
CA LEU A 84 15.69 -4.33 -1.37
C LEU A 84 16.95 -3.97 -2.15
N LEU A 85 18.03 -4.68 -1.91
CA LEU A 85 19.24 -4.62 -2.70
C LEU A 85 19.31 -5.83 -3.63
N LEU A 86 19.17 -5.61 -4.93
CA LEU A 86 19.50 -6.58 -5.96
C LEU A 86 20.94 -6.31 -6.41
N PHE A 87 21.84 -7.28 -6.31
CA PHE A 87 23.23 -7.16 -6.73
C PHE A 87 23.67 -8.47 -7.41
N ASP A 88 24.13 -8.40 -8.67
CA ASP A 88 24.55 -9.55 -9.47
C ASP A 88 23.57 -10.75 -9.44
N GLY A 89 22.27 -10.45 -9.44
CA GLY A 89 21.21 -11.47 -9.43
C GLY A 89 20.88 -12.04 -8.04
N GLN A 90 21.57 -11.61 -6.99
CA GLN A 90 21.22 -11.93 -5.60
C GLN A 90 20.42 -10.80 -4.98
N THR A 91 19.44 -11.12 -4.13
CA THR A 91 18.69 -10.10 -3.38
C THR A 91 18.98 -10.19 -1.90
N GLN A 92 19.15 -9.03 -1.27
CA GLN A 92 19.20 -8.88 0.17
C GLN A 92 18.08 -7.92 0.58
N TRP A 93 17.21 -8.36 1.49
CA TRP A 93 16.12 -7.53 1.99
C TRP A 93 16.45 -7.03 3.38
N PHE A 94 16.23 -5.75 3.63
CA PHE A 94 16.40 -5.12 4.92
C PHE A 94 15.07 -4.53 5.36
N HIS A 95 14.79 -4.59 6.66
CA HIS A 95 13.64 -3.92 7.23
C HIS A 95 14.02 -2.93 8.33
N SER A 96 13.06 -2.14 8.78
CA SER A 96 13.27 -1.17 9.87
C SER A 96 14.47 -0.26 9.63
N VAL A 97 14.69 0.11 8.36
CA VAL A 97 15.76 1.03 7.96
C VAL A 97 15.36 2.46 8.34
N ASN A 98 15.51 2.74 9.63
CA ASN A 98 14.90 3.89 10.31
C ASN A 98 15.89 5.03 10.57
N SER A 99 17.15 4.87 10.16
CA SER A 99 18.21 5.83 10.48
C SER A 99 19.19 6.03 9.34
N ASP A 100 19.76 7.23 9.30
CA ASP A 100 20.81 7.62 8.37
C ASP A 100 22.02 6.67 8.43
N ALA A 101 22.36 6.18 9.63
CA ALA A 101 23.45 5.24 9.83
C ALA A 101 23.20 3.91 9.11
N MET A 102 21.96 3.40 9.11
CA MET A 102 21.60 2.19 8.37
C MET A 102 21.65 2.41 6.86
N ALA A 103 21.18 3.57 6.37
CA ALA A 103 21.26 3.92 4.96
C ALA A 103 22.73 3.97 4.48
N ARG A 104 23.62 4.59 5.26
CA ARG A 104 25.07 4.62 4.99
C ARG A 104 25.69 3.22 5.02
N ALA A 105 25.33 2.40 6.00
CA ALA A 105 25.81 1.02 6.10
C ALA A 105 25.41 0.17 4.89
N ILE A 106 24.24 0.41 4.28
CA ILE A 106 23.83 -0.27 3.04
C ILE A 106 24.76 0.15 1.89
N TYR A 107 25.14 1.42 1.79
CA TYR A 107 26.10 1.86 0.77
C TYR A 107 27.52 1.35 1.02
N ASP A 108 27.99 1.33 2.26
CA ASP A 108 29.28 0.74 2.62
C ASP A 108 29.33 -0.75 2.23
N HIS A 109 28.23 -1.47 2.44
CA HIS A 109 28.07 -2.84 2.00
C HIS A 109 28.09 -2.98 0.47
N ILE A 110 27.40 -2.10 -0.26
CA ILE A 110 27.43 -2.06 -1.72
C ILE A 110 28.86 -1.86 -2.23
N GLU A 111 29.61 -0.92 -1.67
CA GLU A 111 31.01 -0.68 -2.05
C GLU A 111 31.90 -1.88 -1.71
N GLY A 112 31.70 -2.51 -0.55
CA GLY A 112 32.38 -3.76 -0.22
C GLY A 112 32.13 -4.87 -1.24
N MET A 113 30.89 -5.02 -1.73
CA MET A 113 30.57 -5.99 -2.79
C MET A 113 31.17 -5.60 -4.15
N LEU A 114 31.23 -4.31 -4.47
CA LEU A 114 31.88 -3.82 -5.69
C LEU A 114 33.39 -4.06 -5.65
N ASP A 115 34.04 -3.85 -4.50
CA ASP A 115 35.48 -4.07 -4.29
C ASP A 115 35.83 -5.56 -4.29
N ALA A 116 34.95 -6.41 -3.75
CA ALA A 116 35.09 -7.87 -3.77
C ALA A 116 34.74 -8.50 -5.13
N ASP A 117 34.19 -7.72 -6.07
CA ASP A 117 33.63 -8.19 -7.36
C ASP A 117 32.63 -9.34 -7.19
N GLY A 118 31.78 -9.26 -6.16
CA GLY A 118 30.84 -10.31 -5.85
C GLY A 118 29.96 -9.99 -4.65
N ALA A 119 28.88 -10.75 -4.52
CA ALA A 119 27.96 -10.57 -3.41
C ALA A 119 28.56 -11.07 -2.09
N LEU A 120 28.40 -10.26 -1.05
CA LEU A 120 28.85 -10.54 0.32
C LEU A 120 27.63 -10.68 1.24
N PRO A 121 27.74 -11.45 2.34
CA PRO A 121 26.68 -11.48 3.35
C PRO A 121 26.51 -10.09 4.00
N PRO A 122 25.31 -9.76 4.50
CA PRO A 122 25.08 -8.52 5.22
C PRO A 122 26.11 -8.31 6.35
N PRO A 123 26.64 -7.09 6.52
CA PRO A 123 27.58 -6.79 7.60
C PRO A 123 26.87 -6.86 8.96
N PRO A 124 27.62 -7.00 10.08
CA PRO A 124 27.03 -7.19 11.41
C PRO A 124 26.00 -6.13 11.83
N GLN A 125 26.14 -4.90 11.35
CA GLN A 125 25.20 -3.80 11.63
C GLN A 125 23.84 -3.98 10.93
N LEU A 126 23.80 -4.69 9.79
CA LEU A 126 22.60 -4.92 9.00
C LEU A 126 22.04 -6.33 9.14
N ALA A 127 22.87 -7.29 9.56
CA ALA A 127 22.49 -8.70 9.70
C ALA A 127 21.21 -8.93 10.54
N PRO A 128 20.96 -8.22 11.66
CA PRO A 128 19.72 -8.38 12.44
C PRO A 128 18.45 -7.95 11.70
N TYR A 129 18.59 -7.13 10.66
CA TYR A 129 17.49 -6.56 9.89
C TYR A 129 17.31 -7.26 8.53
N HIS A 130 18.16 -8.26 8.26
CA HIS A 130 18.15 -9.00 7.00
C HIS A 130 17.10 -10.11 7.03
N PHE A 131 16.28 -10.19 5.98
CA PHE A 131 15.29 -11.24 5.81
C PHE A 131 15.18 -11.69 4.34
N THR A 132 14.37 -12.70 4.08
CA THR A 132 14.04 -13.15 2.73
C THR A 132 12.54 -13.07 2.52
N ALA A 133 12.10 -12.32 1.51
CA ALA A 133 10.68 -12.15 1.21
C ALA A 133 10.12 -13.25 0.27
N SER A 134 10.99 -14.00 -0.41
CA SER A 134 10.62 -14.91 -1.50
C SER A 134 10.91 -16.37 -1.18
N ALA A 135 9.99 -17.26 -1.57
CA ALA A 135 10.06 -18.69 -1.26
C ALA A 135 11.18 -19.48 -1.99
N TRP A 136 11.89 -18.84 -2.93
CA TRP A 136 13.03 -19.44 -3.64
C TRP A 136 14.39 -19.10 -2.99
N GLN A 137 14.40 -18.39 -1.87
CA GLN A 137 15.62 -18.06 -1.13
C GLN A 137 15.65 -18.77 0.22
N PRO A 138 16.79 -19.38 0.61
CA PRO A 138 16.97 -19.93 1.96
C PRO A 138 16.79 -18.84 3.00
N ARG A 139 16.10 -19.14 4.09
CA ARG A 139 15.97 -18.18 5.19
C ARG A 139 17.34 -17.89 5.82
N PRO A 140 17.64 -16.64 6.20
CA PRO A 140 18.92 -16.32 6.83
C PRO A 140 19.16 -17.03 8.17
N ASP A 141 18.09 -17.43 8.85
CA ASP A 141 18.10 -18.19 10.11
C ASP A 141 18.24 -19.71 9.92
N GLY A 142 18.35 -20.18 8.67
CA GLY A 142 18.52 -21.60 8.33
C GLY A 142 17.23 -22.43 8.47
N GLN A 143 16.09 -21.82 8.78
CA GLN A 143 14.81 -22.53 8.83
C GLN A 143 14.32 -22.91 7.42
N PRO A 144 13.54 -23.99 7.27
CA PRO A 144 12.96 -24.38 5.99
C PRO A 144 12.04 -23.28 5.42
N VAL A 145 12.05 -23.15 4.09
CA VAL A 145 11.22 -22.20 3.32
C VAL A 145 9.90 -22.87 2.91
N ASP A 146 9.24 -23.56 3.84
CA ASP A 146 8.01 -24.33 3.58
C ASP A 146 6.73 -23.50 3.73
N ASP A 147 6.82 -22.18 3.50
CA ASP A 147 5.72 -21.20 3.52
C ASP A 147 4.75 -21.34 2.33
N ARG A 148 4.47 -22.56 1.89
CA ARG A 148 3.51 -22.86 0.82
C ARG A 148 2.09 -22.63 1.31
N ARG A 149 1.62 -21.40 1.19
CA ARG A 149 0.19 -21.11 1.33
C ARG A 149 -0.53 -21.76 0.14
N PRO A 150 -1.46 -22.70 0.34
CA PRO A 150 -2.23 -23.25 -0.75
C PRO A 150 -2.98 -22.11 -1.43
N ARG A 151 -2.91 -22.06 -2.76
CA ARG A 151 -3.77 -21.17 -3.55
C ARG A 151 -5.20 -21.56 -3.22
N ARG A 152 -5.95 -20.70 -2.50
CA ARG A 152 -7.38 -20.93 -2.25
C ARG A 152 -8.10 -20.93 -3.60
N VAL A 153 -8.58 -22.08 -4.03
CA VAL A 153 -9.45 -22.21 -5.20
C VAL A 153 -10.88 -22.33 -4.66
N GLY A 154 -11.59 -21.20 -4.63
CA GLY A 154 -12.96 -21.12 -4.10
C GLY A 154 -13.30 -19.70 -3.61
N ALA A 155 -14.54 -19.28 -3.82
CA ALA A 155 -15.05 -17.94 -3.49
C ALA A 155 -15.33 -17.73 -1.99
N HIS A 156 -14.48 -18.26 -1.10
CA HIS A 156 -14.62 -18.04 0.34
C HIS A 156 -13.29 -17.82 1.07
N ALA A 157 -13.33 -16.77 1.90
CA ALA A 157 -12.51 -16.43 3.04
C ALA A 157 -11.17 -15.69 2.77
N CYS A 158 -11.15 -14.42 3.16
CA CYS A 158 -10.04 -13.80 3.91
C CYS A 158 -10.40 -13.82 5.40
N VAL A 159 -10.49 -15.02 5.99
CA VAL A 159 -10.48 -15.15 7.45
C VAL A 159 -9.01 -15.22 7.84
N GLY A 160 -8.47 -14.08 8.27
CA GLY A 160 -7.08 -13.95 8.71
C GLY A 160 -6.60 -12.51 8.64
N MET A 161 -6.78 -11.77 9.73
CA MET A 161 -6.18 -10.45 9.96
C MET A 161 -4.65 -10.50 9.75
N PRO A 162 -4.01 -9.47 9.17
CA PRO A 162 -2.58 -9.27 9.39
C PRO A 162 -2.36 -8.92 10.87
N SER A 163 -1.51 -9.68 11.56
CA SER A 163 -1.02 -9.31 12.87
C SER A 163 -0.21 -8.01 12.80
N GLY A 164 -0.52 -7.07 13.70
CA GLY A 164 0.34 -5.94 14.03
C GLY A 164 -0.37 -4.59 13.92
N VAL A 165 -0.81 -4.08 15.07
CA VAL A 165 -0.92 -2.66 15.51
C VAL A 165 -2.17 -2.48 16.39
N ARG A 166 -1.94 -2.24 17.68
CA ARG A 166 -2.79 -1.39 18.54
C ARG A 166 -1.92 -0.79 19.64
N ALA A 167 -2.02 0.53 19.86
CA ALA A 167 -2.19 1.17 21.17
C ALA A 167 -2.00 2.70 21.06
N ASP A 168 -3.01 3.46 20.66
CA ASP A 168 -3.24 4.83 21.18
C ASP A 168 -4.52 5.50 20.64
N GLY A 169 -5.01 5.16 19.44
CA GLY A 169 -6.36 5.52 19.01
C GLY A 169 -6.64 7.02 18.88
N ARG A 170 -6.55 7.54 17.65
CA ARG A 170 -7.55 8.47 17.10
C ARG A 170 -7.47 8.57 15.58
N SER A 171 -8.66 8.64 14.98
CA SER A 171 -9.04 8.58 13.57
C SER A 171 -8.78 7.25 12.87
N LEU A 172 -9.82 6.39 12.81
CA LEU A 172 -9.86 5.33 11.83
C LEU A 172 -9.92 6.02 10.46
N THR A 173 -8.85 5.91 9.65
CA THR A 173 -8.93 6.37 8.27
C THR A 173 -10.10 5.66 7.59
N VAL A 174 -10.79 6.36 6.69
CA VAL A 174 -11.94 5.86 5.92
C VAL A 174 -11.70 4.45 5.38
N GLU A 175 -10.49 4.20 4.89
CA GLU A 175 -10.07 2.91 4.35
C GLU A 175 -10.11 1.80 5.39
N ARG A 176 -9.77 2.09 6.66
CA ARG A 176 -9.84 1.14 7.77
C ARG A 176 -11.27 0.88 8.22
N VAL A 177 -12.11 1.92 8.25
CA VAL A 177 -13.53 1.79 8.58
C VAL A 177 -14.25 0.94 7.52
N VAL A 178 -14.00 1.24 6.25
CA VAL A 178 -14.48 0.50 5.07
C VAL A 178 -13.92 -0.91 5.00
N ALA A 179 -12.67 -1.11 5.44
CA ALA A 179 -12.08 -2.45 5.54
C ALA A 179 -12.68 -3.28 6.69
N ALA A 180 -13.14 -2.64 7.77
CA ALA A 180 -13.78 -3.30 8.91
C ALA A 180 -15.27 -3.65 8.68
N MET A 181 -15.88 -3.18 7.59
CA MET A 181 -17.23 -3.60 7.20
C MET A 181 -17.19 -5.02 6.62
N GLU A 182 -17.77 -5.97 7.36
CA GLU A 182 -17.83 -7.39 7.02
C GLU A 182 -19.26 -7.85 6.68
N GLY A 183 -19.36 -9.03 6.07
CA GLY A 183 -20.63 -9.68 5.78
C GLY A 183 -21.51 -8.88 4.80
N ALA A 184 -22.80 -8.78 5.11
CA ALA A 184 -23.79 -8.11 4.25
C ALA A 184 -23.53 -6.61 4.06
N THR A 185 -22.72 -5.99 4.94
CA THR A 185 -22.36 -4.56 4.83
C THR A 185 -21.13 -4.29 3.99
N ALA A 186 -20.39 -5.31 3.56
CA ALA A 186 -19.14 -5.12 2.83
C ALA A 186 -19.37 -4.37 1.51
N LEU A 187 -18.60 -3.31 1.28
CA LEU A 187 -18.67 -2.53 0.04
C LEU A 187 -18.27 -3.39 -1.17
N PRO A 188 -18.97 -3.26 -2.31
CA PRO A 188 -18.61 -3.96 -3.54
C PRO A 188 -17.17 -3.65 -3.99
N ARG A 189 -16.37 -4.70 -4.16
CA ARG A 189 -14.96 -4.60 -4.59
C ARG A 189 -14.67 -5.51 -5.78
N LYS A 190 -13.76 -5.09 -6.65
CA LYS A 190 -13.18 -5.91 -7.74
C LYS A 190 -11.67 -5.79 -7.68
N ASN A 191 -10.98 -6.91 -7.54
CA ASN A 191 -9.52 -6.96 -7.35
C ASN A 191 -9.00 -6.12 -6.16
N GLY A 192 -9.83 -5.90 -5.13
CA GLY A 192 -9.46 -5.14 -3.93
C GLY A 192 -9.78 -3.64 -4.00
N GLU A 193 -10.15 -3.10 -5.16
CA GLU A 193 -10.57 -1.71 -5.33
C GLU A 193 -12.09 -1.57 -5.17
N LEU A 194 -12.55 -0.44 -4.63
CA LEU A 194 -13.97 -0.08 -4.59
C LEU A 194 -14.48 0.10 -6.02
N VAL A 195 -15.62 -0.52 -6.32
CA VAL A 195 -16.27 -0.38 -7.63
C VAL A 195 -17.54 0.44 -7.47
N PHE A 196 -17.66 1.44 -8.32
CA PHE A 196 -18.87 2.23 -8.53
C PHE A 196 -19.30 2.03 -9.98
N ASP A 197 -20.50 1.51 -10.19
CA ASP A 197 -21.09 1.32 -11.51
C ASP A 197 -21.61 2.64 -12.10
N GLU A 198 -21.98 3.59 -11.23
CA GLU A 198 -22.50 4.90 -11.60
C GLU A 198 -21.81 6.03 -10.83
N PRO A 199 -21.59 7.22 -11.43
CA PRO A 199 -20.88 8.33 -10.79
C PRO A 199 -21.48 8.81 -9.46
N TRP A 200 -22.80 8.68 -9.30
CA TRP A 200 -23.48 9.09 -8.07
C TRP A 200 -23.13 8.19 -6.87
N GLN A 201 -22.80 6.93 -7.10
CA GLN A 201 -22.49 5.97 -6.04
C GLN A 201 -21.21 6.37 -5.30
N GLY A 202 -20.18 6.77 -6.06
CA GLY A 202 -18.93 7.30 -5.49
C GLY A 202 -19.14 8.62 -4.76
N ARG A 203 -20.02 9.50 -5.26
CA ARG A 203 -20.36 10.77 -4.60
C ARG A 203 -21.10 10.54 -3.28
N ALA A 204 -22.14 9.70 -3.26
CA ALA A 204 -22.89 9.37 -2.06
C ALA A 204 -21.99 8.74 -0.98
N PHE A 205 -21.13 7.80 -1.39
CA PHE A 205 -20.13 7.21 -0.51
C PHE A 205 -19.18 8.27 0.06
N GLY A 206 -18.61 9.15 -0.79
CA GLY A 206 -17.70 10.21 -0.36
C GLY A 206 -18.35 11.21 0.61
N MET A 207 -19.62 11.56 0.41
CA MET A 207 -20.36 12.46 1.31
C MET A 207 -20.59 11.83 2.69
N ALA A 208 -20.99 10.56 2.74
CA ALA A 208 -21.16 9.84 4.00
C ALA A 208 -19.86 9.80 4.80
N VAL A 209 -18.77 9.45 4.11
CA VAL A 209 -17.43 9.48 4.67
C VAL A 209 -17.05 10.85 5.23
N ALA A 210 -17.20 11.92 4.43
CA ALA A 210 -16.78 13.25 4.82
C ALA A 210 -17.55 13.78 6.05
N LEU A 211 -18.86 13.49 6.15
CA LEU A 211 -19.66 13.88 7.31
C LEU A 211 -19.29 13.10 8.57
N HIS A 212 -18.94 11.83 8.44
CA HIS A 212 -18.41 11.04 9.56
C HIS A 212 -17.06 11.60 10.06
N GLU A 213 -16.13 11.91 9.16
CA GLU A 213 -14.83 12.50 9.53
C GLU A 213 -14.98 13.86 10.22
N GLN A 214 -16.02 14.62 9.86
CA GLN A 214 -16.40 15.86 10.55
C GLN A 214 -17.10 15.63 11.90
N GLY A 215 -17.28 14.38 12.33
CA GLY A 215 -17.91 14.03 13.60
C GLY A 215 -19.41 14.29 13.65
N ARG A 216 -20.09 14.39 12.50
CA ARG A 216 -21.53 14.66 12.43
C ARG A 216 -22.37 13.46 12.86
N TYR A 217 -21.85 12.25 12.71
CA TYR A 217 -22.41 11.01 13.21
C TYR A 217 -21.32 9.96 13.42
N ASP A 218 -21.61 8.92 14.21
CA ASP A 218 -20.69 7.79 14.39
C ASP A 218 -20.89 6.75 13.29
N TRP A 219 -19.80 6.21 12.73
CA TRP A 219 -19.88 5.24 11.65
C TRP A 219 -20.60 3.94 12.04
N GLU A 220 -20.51 3.55 13.30
CA GLU A 220 -21.20 2.35 13.80
C GLU A 220 -22.72 2.53 13.76
N GLU A 221 -23.24 3.75 13.96
CA GLU A 221 -24.66 4.07 13.81
C GLU A 221 -25.11 3.90 12.34
N PHE A 222 -24.29 4.37 11.40
CA PHE A 222 -24.52 4.17 9.97
C PHE A 222 -24.52 2.69 9.61
N ARG A 223 -23.51 1.95 10.06
CA ARG A 223 -23.36 0.50 9.81
C ARG A 223 -24.55 -0.29 10.33
N GLN A 224 -25.03 -0.01 11.54
CA GLN A 224 -26.18 -0.70 12.12
C GLN A 224 -27.46 -0.42 11.35
N THR A 225 -27.66 0.84 10.92
CA THR A 225 -28.81 1.22 10.11
C THR A 225 -28.77 0.52 8.74
N LEU A 226 -27.58 0.44 8.13
CA LEU A 226 -27.38 -0.27 6.86
C LEU A 226 -27.72 -1.77 6.98
N ILE A 227 -27.30 -2.43 8.07
CA ILE A 227 -27.64 -3.84 8.33
C ILE A 227 -29.14 -4.04 8.39
N ALA A 228 -29.84 -3.18 9.12
CA ALA A 228 -31.29 -3.26 9.27
C ALA A 228 -32.00 -3.11 7.91
N GLN A 229 -31.57 -2.13 7.10
CA GLN A 229 -32.09 -1.90 5.76
C GLN A 229 -31.83 -3.09 4.81
N ILE A 230 -30.59 -3.59 4.78
CA ILE A 230 -30.22 -4.76 3.96
C ILE A 230 -31.06 -5.98 4.35
N THR A 231 -31.19 -6.26 5.65
CA THR A 231 -31.98 -7.39 6.16
C THR A 231 -33.45 -7.26 5.74
N ALA A 232 -34.01 -6.05 5.81
CA ALA A 232 -35.38 -5.79 5.41
C ALA A 232 -35.62 -5.98 3.89
N VAL A 233 -34.64 -5.60 3.06
CA VAL A 233 -34.70 -5.81 1.60
C VAL A 233 -34.55 -7.28 1.24
N GLU A 234 -33.59 -7.98 1.87
CA GLU A 234 -33.39 -9.42 1.66
C GLU A 234 -34.64 -10.23 2.02
N ALA A 235 -35.31 -9.89 3.13
CA ALA A 235 -36.55 -10.54 3.55
C ALA A 235 -37.71 -10.37 2.54
N ARG A 236 -37.69 -9.30 1.73
CA ARG A 236 -38.71 -9.03 0.71
C ARG A 236 -38.43 -9.75 -0.62
N GLY A 237 -37.24 -10.34 -0.79
CA GLY A 237 -36.88 -11.14 -1.98
C GLY A 237 -36.76 -10.35 -3.29
N GLY A 238 -36.47 -9.05 -3.22
CA GLY A 238 -36.38 -8.16 -4.39
C GLY A 238 -34.98 -8.05 -5.03
N ARG A 239 -34.85 -7.16 -6.03
CA ARG A 239 -33.57 -6.80 -6.64
C ARG A 239 -32.65 -6.16 -5.59
N PHE A 240 -31.45 -6.71 -5.42
CA PHE A 240 -30.47 -6.19 -4.47
C PHE A 240 -29.62 -5.09 -5.10
N ALA A 241 -29.97 -3.82 -4.84
CA ALA A 241 -29.25 -2.65 -5.32
C ALA A 241 -28.48 -1.99 -4.17
N TYR A 242 -27.25 -2.45 -3.93
CA TYR A 242 -26.47 -2.10 -2.74
C TYR A 242 -26.34 -0.58 -2.51
N TYR A 243 -25.94 0.19 -3.53
CA TYR A 243 -25.75 1.64 -3.36
C TYR A 243 -27.07 2.43 -3.26
N GLU A 244 -28.20 1.88 -3.72
CA GLU A 244 -29.53 2.47 -3.47
C GLU A 244 -29.90 2.31 -1.98
N ILE A 245 -29.65 1.12 -1.43
CA ILE A 245 -29.84 0.83 0.01
C ILE A 245 -28.90 1.70 0.86
N TRP A 246 -27.65 1.88 0.42
CA TRP A 246 -26.68 2.76 1.06
C TRP A 246 -27.15 4.21 1.10
N LEU A 247 -27.64 4.73 -0.02
CA LEU A 247 -28.15 6.10 -0.12
C LEU A 247 -29.36 6.31 0.81
N ALA A 248 -30.33 5.40 0.77
CA ALA A 248 -31.50 5.47 1.65
C ALA A 248 -31.10 5.41 3.15
N THR A 249 -30.12 4.57 3.50
CA THR A 249 -29.56 4.51 4.85
C THR A 249 -28.94 5.85 5.26
N PHE A 250 -28.21 6.48 4.33
CA PHE A 250 -27.53 7.74 4.58
C PHE A 250 -28.54 8.88 4.79
N GLU A 251 -29.55 8.99 3.93
CA GLU A 251 -30.63 9.98 4.06
C GLU A 251 -31.40 9.81 5.38
N GLU A 252 -31.76 8.57 5.73
CA GLU A 252 -32.44 8.27 6.99
C GLU A 252 -31.59 8.67 8.21
N LEU A 253 -30.28 8.40 8.17
CA LEU A 253 -29.38 8.79 9.25
C LEU A 253 -29.26 10.30 9.37
N LEU A 254 -29.11 11.02 8.26
CA LEU A 254 -29.02 12.48 8.26
C LEU A 254 -30.32 13.13 8.77
N ALA A 255 -31.47 12.59 8.38
CA ALA A 255 -32.77 13.02 8.88
C ALA A 255 -32.89 12.81 10.40
N LYS A 256 -32.49 11.64 10.92
CA LYS A 256 -32.47 11.37 12.37
C LYS A 256 -31.55 12.29 13.15
N LYS A 257 -30.44 12.74 12.55
CA LYS A 257 -29.50 13.69 13.15
C LYS A 257 -29.94 15.15 12.99
N GLY A 258 -31.04 15.42 12.28
CA GLY A 258 -31.52 16.77 11.98
C GLY A 258 -30.57 17.56 11.07
N LEU A 259 -29.73 16.88 10.30
CA LEU A 259 -28.76 17.48 9.37
C LEU A 259 -29.35 17.74 7.99
N LEU A 260 -30.52 17.15 7.73
CA LEU A 260 -31.21 17.16 6.44
C LEU A 260 -32.70 16.94 6.72
N SER A 261 -33.58 17.81 6.22
CA SER A 261 -35.00 17.52 6.23
C SER A 261 -35.40 16.74 4.96
N PRO A 262 -36.32 15.77 5.06
CA PRO A 262 -36.85 15.09 3.88
C PRO A 262 -37.47 16.06 2.86
N GLU A 263 -38.13 17.11 3.36
CA GLU A 263 -38.75 18.16 2.53
C GLU A 263 -37.71 18.94 1.70
N GLU A 264 -36.57 19.32 2.28
CA GLU A 264 -35.48 20.00 1.57
C GLU A 264 -34.88 19.13 0.45
N VAL A 265 -34.76 17.82 0.67
CA VAL A 265 -34.26 16.89 -0.36
C VAL A 265 -35.25 16.76 -1.50
N GLU A 266 -36.54 16.62 -1.18
CA GLU A 266 -37.59 16.51 -2.19
C GLU A 266 -37.69 17.79 -3.03
N GLU A 267 -37.63 18.96 -2.39
CA GLU A 267 -37.59 20.25 -3.08
C GLU A 267 -36.36 20.40 -3.97
N THR A 268 -35.17 20.06 -3.46
CA THR A 268 -33.92 20.17 -4.24
C THR A 268 -33.89 19.15 -5.39
N THR A 269 -34.43 17.95 -5.20
CA THR A 269 -34.55 16.93 -6.25
C THR A 269 -35.47 17.40 -7.35
N TYR A 270 -36.63 17.98 -6.99
CA TYR A 270 -37.56 18.56 -7.96
C TYR A 270 -36.90 19.69 -8.76
N GLN A 271 -36.17 20.59 -8.10
CA GLN A 271 -35.41 21.65 -8.76
C GLN A 271 -34.31 21.10 -9.66
N PHE A 272 -33.62 20.02 -9.28
CA PHE A 272 -32.58 19.42 -10.11
C PHE A 272 -33.15 18.66 -11.33
N GLU A 273 -34.31 18.03 -11.19
CA GLU A 273 -34.95 17.24 -12.25
C GLU A 273 -35.75 18.11 -13.23
N PHE A 274 -36.34 19.21 -12.75
CA PHE A 274 -37.28 20.04 -13.53
C PHE A 274 -36.96 21.56 -13.51
N GLY A 275 -36.01 22.02 -12.71
CA GLY A 275 -35.53 23.40 -12.71
C GLY A 275 -34.35 23.59 -13.69
N GLU A 276 -34.33 24.72 -14.39
CA GLU A 276 -33.29 25.10 -15.36
C GLU A 276 -31.91 25.33 -14.72
#